data_AF-W1J4B6-F1
#
_entry.id   AF-W1J4B6-F1
#
_cell.length_a   1.000
_cell.length_b   1.000
_cell.length_c   1.000
_cell.angle_alpha   90.00
_cell.angle_beta   90.00
_cell.angle_gamma   90.00
#
_symmetry.space_group_name_H-M   'P 1'
#
loop_
_entity.id
_entity.type
_entity.pdbx_description
1 polymer ?
#
loop_
_entity_poly.entity_id
_entity_poly.type
_entity_poly.pdbx_seq_one_letter_code
_entity_poly.pdbx_strand_id
1 'polypeptide(L)'
;MPFNIGAQRFSYQMTYLRQMSNTPLTSQEQFSIGNRWTVRGFDGERTLSASRGWFVQNTLAWRTPLPDQELYLGMDYGEVGGRGLSGWWATI
;
A
#
# COMPACT_ATOMS: atom_id res chain seq x y z
N MET A 1 7.56 12.79 6.78
CA MET A 1 8.72 13.61 7.20
C MET A 1 9.12 14.58 6.10
N PRO A 2 9.24 15.88 6.39
CA PRO A 2 9.77 16.86 5.45
C PRO A 2 11.32 16.88 5.45
N PHE A 3 11.93 17.13 4.28
CA PHE A 3 13.37 17.30 4.11
C PHE A 3 13.69 18.15 2.88
N ASN A 4 14.92 18.64 2.75
CA ASN A 4 15.34 19.44 1.59
C ASN A 4 16.45 18.72 0.81
N ILE A 5 16.41 18.83 -0.51
CA ILE A 5 17.53 18.49 -1.39
C ILE A 5 17.92 19.80 -2.10
N GLY A 6 19.03 20.41 -1.70
CA GLY A 6 19.36 21.77 -2.12
C GLY A 6 18.29 22.78 -1.69
N ALA A 7 17.80 23.58 -2.63
CA ALA A 7 16.70 24.54 -2.39
C ALA A 7 15.29 23.93 -2.53
N GLN A 8 15.19 22.65 -2.92
CA GLN A 8 13.92 21.99 -3.19
C GLN A 8 13.41 21.30 -1.93
N ARG A 9 12.12 21.47 -1.62
CA ARG A 9 11.48 20.91 -0.42
C ARG A 9 10.68 19.67 -0.77
N PHE A 10 10.98 18.58 -0.08
CA PHE A 10 10.32 17.30 -0.22
C PHE A 10 9.61 16.90 1.07
N SER A 11 8.65 16.01 0.95
CA SER A 11 8.13 15.26 2.08
C SER A 11 7.95 13.80 1.70
N TYR A 12 8.28 12.91 2.62
CA TYR A 12 8.11 11.47 2.43
C TYR A 12 7.14 10.92 3.47
N GLN A 13 6.19 10.12 3.03
CA GLN A 13 5.24 9.42 3.88
C GLN A 13 5.29 7.93 3.58
N MET A 14 5.34 7.13 4.65
CA MET A 14 5.30 5.68 4.59
C MET A 14 4.15 5.19 5.46
N THR A 15 3.31 4.35 4.89
CA THR A 15 2.26 3.62 5.62
C THR A 15 2.57 2.14 5.51
N TYR A 16 2.56 1.44 6.65
CA TYR A 16 2.75 0.00 6.69
C TYR A 16 1.65 -0.62 7.53
N LEU A 17 1.05 -1.70 7.04
CA LEU A 17 0.01 -2.41 7.75
C LEU A 17 0.14 -3.91 7.47
N ARG A 18 -0.03 -4.73 8.52
CA ARG A 18 0.13 -6.18 8.48
C ARG A 18 -0.93 -6.86 9.34
N GLN A 19 -1.47 -7.95 8.82
CA GLN A 19 -2.33 -8.86 9.56
C GLN A 19 -1.75 -10.27 9.54
N MET A 20 -1.74 -10.90 10.72
CA MET A 20 -1.42 -12.31 10.87
C MET A 20 -2.54 -12.99 11.66
N SER A 21 -3.07 -14.09 11.12
CA SER A 21 -3.95 -14.98 11.86
C SER A 21 -3.50 -16.42 11.71
N ASN A 22 -3.53 -17.15 12.83
CA ASN A 22 -3.23 -18.58 12.91
C ASN A 22 -4.47 -19.45 12.67
N THR A 23 -5.67 -18.84 12.64
CA THR A 23 -6.95 -19.49 12.36
C THR A 23 -7.54 -18.98 11.03
N PRO A 24 -8.33 -19.80 10.32
CA PRO A 24 -9.12 -19.32 9.20
C PRO A 24 -10.05 -18.21 9.68
N LEU A 25 -10.03 -17.07 9.00
CA LEU A 25 -10.89 -15.93 9.28
C LEU A 25 -12.09 -15.93 8.33
N THR A 26 -13.23 -15.44 8.81
CA THR A 26 -14.39 -15.19 7.95
C THR A 26 -14.02 -14.17 6.87
N SER A 27 -14.68 -14.21 5.70
CA SER A 27 -14.33 -13.31 4.58
C SER A 27 -14.37 -11.83 4.96
N GLN A 28 -15.18 -11.46 5.95
CA GLN A 28 -15.29 -10.09 6.44
C GLN A 28 -14.08 -9.64 7.29
N GLU A 29 -13.35 -10.58 7.88
CA GLU A 29 -12.18 -10.34 8.72
C GLU A 29 -10.86 -10.56 7.97
N GLN A 30 -10.90 -11.01 6.72
CA GLN A 30 -9.72 -11.25 5.90
C GLN A 30 -9.05 -9.96 5.45
N PHE A 31 -7.72 -10.02 5.37
CA PHE A 31 -6.90 -8.95 4.86
C PHE A 31 -7.11 -8.80 3.37
N SER A 32 -7.57 -7.63 2.93
CA SER A 32 -7.89 -7.38 1.53
C SER A 32 -6.97 -6.31 0.94
N ILE A 33 -6.31 -6.62 -0.18
CA ILE A 33 -5.47 -5.69 -0.95
C ILE A 33 -5.99 -5.57 -2.40
N GLY A 34 -5.59 -4.51 -3.09
CA GLY A 34 -6.02 -4.24 -4.48
C GLY A 34 -7.25 -3.35 -4.58
N ASN A 35 -7.43 -2.45 -3.60
CA ASN A 35 -8.49 -1.43 -3.59
C ASN A 35 -7.87 -0.02 -3.49
N ARG A 36 -8.68 1.02 -3.74
CA ARG A 36 -8.26 2.45 -3.70
C ARG A 36 -7.58 2.87 -2.38
N TRP A 37 -7.81 2.15 -1.28
CA TRP A 37 -7.32 2.50 0.05
C TRP A 37 -6.08 1.72 0.49
N THR A 38 -5.62 0.75 -0.31
CA THR A 38 -4.45 -0.11 -0.01
C THR A 38 -3.35 0.10 -1.03
N VAL A 39 -3.28 -0.68 -2.10
CA VAL A 39 -2.27 -0.49 -3.15
C VAL A 39 -2.89 0.37 -4.26
N ARG A 40 -2.41 1.61 -4.41
CA ARG A 40 -2.90 2.55 -5.43
C ARG A 40 -2.45 2.09 -6.82
N GLY A 41 -3.22 2.45 -7.85
CA GLY A 41 -2.89 2.13 -9.25
C GLY A 41 -3.62 0.89 -9.81
N PHE A 42 -4.43 0.22 -9.00
CA PHE A 42 -5.31 -0.87 -9.43
C PHE A 42 -6.74 -0.36 -9.65
N ASP A 43 -7.42 -0.89 -10.68
CA ASP A 43 -8.81 -0.57 -11.04
C ASP A 43 -9.84 -1.03 -10.00
N GLY A 44 -9.44 -1.93 -9.09
CA GLY A 44 -10.29 -2.50 -8.05
C GLY A 44 -11.15 -3.67 -8.53
N GLU A 45 -11.01 -4.14 -9.78
CA GLU A 45 -11.78 -5.27 -10.31
C GLU A 45 -11.25 -6.62 -9.78
N ARG A 46 -10.00 -6.67 -9.32
CA ARG A 46 -9.38 -7.85 -8.72
C ARG A 46 -8.82 -7.53 -7.35
N THR A 47 -9.65 -7.71 -6.33
CA THR A 47 -9.23 -7.66 -4.93
C THR A 47 -8.75 -9.04 -4.48
N LEU A 48 -7.62 -9.07 -3.78
CA LEU A 48 -7.09 -10.29 -3.18
C LEU A 48 -7.38 -10.26 -1.69
N SER A 49 -7.99 -11.33 -1.16
CA SER A 49 -8.35 -11.44 0.25
C SER A 49 -7.83 -12.74 0.85
N ALA A 50 -7.19 -12.67 2.02
CA ALA A 50 -6.71 -13.86 2.72
C ALA A 50 -6.56 -13.67 4.24
N SER A 51 -6.30 -14.76 4.97
CA SER A 51 -6.20 -14.74 6.45
C SER A 51 -4.92 -14.08 6.99
N ARG A 52 -3.90 -13.89 6.16
CA ARG A 52 -2.68 -13.12 6.46
C ARG A 52 -2.30 -12.25 5.26
N GLY A 53 -1.70 -11.10 5.53
CA GLY A 53 -1.24 -10.21 4.48
C GLY A 53 -0.56 -8.97 5.01
N TRP A 54 0.06 -8.22 4.12
CA TRP A 54 0.71 -6.96 4.43
C TRP A 54 0.72 -6.04 3.21
N PHE A 55 0.81 -4.74 3.45
CA PHE A 55 1.11 -3.77 2.40
C PHE A 55 2.00 -2.66 2.93
N VAL A 56 2.70 -2.02 2.00
CA VAL A 56 3.44 -0.78 2.22
C VAL A 56 3.01 0.23 1.17
N GLN A 57 2.79 1.47 1.59
CA GLN A 57 2.57 2.61 0.70
C GLN A 57 3.67 3.63 0.92
N ASN A 58 4.35 4.00 -0.16
CA ASN A 58 5.36 5.05 -0.15
C ASN A 58 4.82 6.23 -0.93
N THR A 59 4.91 7.43 -0.37
CA THR A 59 4.57 8.67 -1.08
C THR A 59 5.71 9.65 -0.90
N LEU A 60 6.31 10.06 -2.02
CA LEU A 60 7.23 11.18 -2.09
C LEU A 60 6.47 12.38 -2.67
N ALA A 61 6.46 13.48 -1.95
CA ALA A 61 5.92 14.74 -2.40
C ALA A 61 7.03 15.75 -2.61
N TRP A 62 6.95 16.51 -3.68
CA TRP A 62 7.87 17.58 -4.03
C TRP A 62 7.09 18.89 -4.15
N ARG A 63 7.40 19.85 -3.28
CA ARG A 63 6.94 21.23 -3.45
C ARG A 63 7.80 21.89 -4.50
N THR A 64 7.18 22.15 -5.64
CA THR A 64 7.87 22.75 -6.76
C THR A 64 8.22 24.22 -6.44
N PRO A 65 9.13 24.85 -7.19
CA PRO A 65 9.38 26.28 -7.05
C PRO A 65 8.20 27.17 -7.42
N LEU A 66 7.17 26.62 -8.08
CA LEU A 66 5.96 27.37 -8.43
C LEU A 66 5.05 27.48 -7.20
N PRO A 67 4.44 28.66 -6.96
CA PRO A 67 3.47 28.82 -5.88
C PRO A 67 2.35 27.79 -5.98
N ASP A 68 1.95 27.24 -4.83
CA ASP A 68 0.79 26.36 -4.68
C ASP A 68 0.79 25.08 -5.54
N GLN A 69 1.96 24.63 -6.02
CA GLN A 69 2.11 23.36 -6.74
C GLN A 69 2.93 22.32 -5.96
N GLU A 70 2.36 21.12 -5.83
CA GLU A 70 3.02 19.95 -5.23
C GLU A 70 2.83 18.73 -6.15
N LEU A 71 3.94 18.09 -6.50
CA LEU A 71 3.95 16.84 -7.28
C LEU A 71 4.11 15.65 -6.33
N TYR A 72 3.34 14.59 -6.56
CA TYR A 72 3.38 13.39 -5.73
C TYR A 72 3.72 12.17 -6.57
N LEU A 73 4.64 11.35 -6.05
CA LEU A 73 5.00 10.05 -6.60
C LEU A 73 4.68 8.98 -5.55
N GLY A 74 3.79 8.06 -5.90
CA GLY A 74 3.41 6.92 -5.05
C GLY A 74 4.04 5.62 -5.55
N MET A 75 4.54 4.79 -4.63
CA MET A 75 4.95 3.41 -4.88
C MET A 75 4.41 2.52 -3.77
N ASP A 76 3.47 1.65 -4.12
CA ASP A 76 2.77 0.78 -3.19
C ASP A 76 3.03 -0.68 -3.57
N TYR A 77 3.07 -1.56 -2.57
CA TYR A 77 3.30 -2.98 -2.76
C TYR A 77 2.61 -3.76 -1.65
N GLY A 78 2.02 -4.90 -1.97
CA GLY A 78 1.40 -5.76 -0.96
C GLY A 78 1.27 -7.21 -1.36
N GLU A 79 1.16 -8.06 -0.35
CA GLU A 79 0.96 -9.49 -0.52
C GLU A 79 -0.07 -10.04 0.45
N VAL A 80 -0.83 -11.04 -0.01
CA VAL A 80 -1.73 -11.83 0.82
C VAL A 80 -1.45 -13.33 0.69
N GLY A 81 -1.75 -14.08 1.74
CA GLY A 81 -1.64 -15.53 1.77
C GLY A 81 -2.58 -16.13 2.84
N GLY A 82 -2.88 -17.43 2.77
CA GLY A 82 -3.78 -18.05 3.74
C GLY A 82 -4.15 -19.48 3.36
N ARG A 83 -4.67 -20.27 4.31
CA ARG A 83 -5.16 -21.62 4.02
C ARG A 83 -6.39 -21.52 3.12
N GLY A 84 -6.22 -21.80 1.83
CA GLY A 84 -7.24 -21.66 0.78
C GLY A 84 -6.65 -21.17 -0.55
N LEU A 85 -5.60 -20.34 -0.47
CA LEU A 85 -4.66 -20.12 -1.58
C LEU A 85 -3.64 -21.26 -1.50
N SER A 86 -3.55 -22.11 -2.52
CA SER A 86 -2.77 -23.35 -2.48
C SER A 86 -1.25 -23.07 -2.37
N GLY A 87 -0.72 -22.69 -1.21
CA GLY A 87 0.71 -22.50 -0.97
C GLY A 87 1.40 -21.33 -1.69
N TRP A 88 0.72 -20.61 -2.60
CA TRP A 88 1.28 -19.49 -3.35
C TRP A 88 0.88 -18.14 -2.75
N TRP A 89 1.85 -17.23 -2.62
CA TRP A 89 1.61 -15.83 -2.30
C TRP A 89 1.05 -15.12 -3.52
N ALA A 90 0.07 -14.24 -3.32
CA ALA A 90 -0.43 -13.38 -4.37
C ALA A 90 0.00 -11.94 -4.07
N THR A 91 0.61 -11.30 -5.07
CA THR A 91 1.33 -10.02 -4.96
C THR A 91 0.73 -9.01 -5.92
N ILE A 92 0.68 -7.75 -5.49
CA ILE A 92 0.28 -6.59 -6.30
C ILE A 92 1.17 -5.38 -6.02
#